data_AF-A0AAX3UAP7-F1
#
_entry.id   AF-A0AAX3UAP7-F1
#
_cell.length_a   1.000
_cell.length_b   1.000
_cell.length_c   1.000
_cell.angle_alpha   90.00
_cell.angle_beta   90.00
_cell.angle_gamma   90.00
#
_symmetry.space_group_name_H-M   'P 1'
#
loop_
_entity.id
_entity.type
_entity.pdbx_description
1 polymer ?
#
loop_
_entity_poly.entity_id
_entity_poly.type
_entity_poly.pdbx_seq_one_letter_code
_entity_poly.pdbx_strand_id
1 'polypeptide(L)'
;MTYLAKKAIEHVFKISEKNYETSTKASSERELATFKEDLGKATQKYNVKTSGVYEKQALVFTELYSQLSDLEFYMNVAINQGSPGDEKYTEFKTVYFELLTCWRRNRLLLPENIDILVKTLVHDAFWSVENYGSGERRFMSGDFDGGTRKKSEALELKESIPQILEQLTSEFRFHIGVTE
;
A
#
# COMPACT_ATOMS: atom_id res chain seq x y z
N MET A 1 12.97 -59.47 60.07
CA MET A 1 12.55 -58.06 60.24
C MET A 1 13.05 -57.14 59.12
N THR A 2 14.25 -57.37 58.56
CA THR A 2 14.92 -56.48 57.58
C THR A 2 14.28 -56.45 56.18
N TYR A 3 13.70 -57.57 55.70
CA TYR A 3 13.13 -57.68 54.33
C TYR A 3 11.78 -56.96 54.18
N LEU A 4 10.90 -57.06 55.18
CA LEU A 4 9.60 -56.38 55.19
C LEU A 4 9.76 -54.86 55.30
N ALA A 5 10.71 -54.39 56.10
CA ALA A 5 11.05 -52.97 56.20
C ALA A 5 11.59 -52.42 54.86
N LYS A 6 12.50 -53.15 54.19
CA LYS A 6 13.03 -52.77 52.87
C LYS A 6 11.93 -52.67 51.81
N LYS A 7 11.01 -53.65 51.77
CA LYS A 7 9.89 -53.67 50.82
C LYS A 7 8.88 -52.55 51.05
N ALA A 8 8.65 -52.17 52.31
CA ALA A 8 7.80 -51.04 52.66
C ALA A 8 8.44 -49.71 52.22
N ILE A 9 9.76 -49.54 52.42
CA ILE A 9 10.50 -48.35 51.97
C ILE A 9 10.48 -48.24 50.43
N GLU A 10 10.75 -49.33 49.71
CA GLU A 10 10.67 -49.36 48.23
C GLU A 10 9.27 -49.02 47.71
N HIS A 11 8.22 -49.48 48.39
CA HIS A 11 6.84 -49.17 48.02
C HIS A 11 6.50 -47.69 48.24
N VAL A 12 6.94 -47.10 49.36
CA VAL A 12 6.78 -45.67 49.66
C VAL A 12 7.52 -44.82 48.62
N PHE A 13 8.75 -45.19 48.27
CA PHE A 13 9.52 -44.51 47.23
C PHE A 13 8.80 -44.54 45.87
N LYS A 14 8.32 -45.72 45.43
CA LYS A 14 7.56 -45.84 44.17
C LYS A 14 6.29 -45.00 44.14
N ILE A 15 5.57 -44.92 45.25
CA ILE A 15 4.39 -44.05 45.35
C ILE A 15 4.81 -42.57 45.25
N SER A 16 5.87 -42.18 45.94
CA SER A 16 6.36 -40.80 45.91
C SER A 16 6.83 -40.40 44.51
N GLU A 17 7.55 -41.27 43.81
CA GLU A 17 8.05 -41.09 42.45
C GLU A 17 6.87 -40.90 41.48
N LYS A 18 5.88 -41.79 41.54
CA LYS A 18 4.68 -41.69 40.71
C LYS A 18 3.88 -40.41 40.99
N ASN A 19 3.76 -40.02 42.26
CA ASN A 19 3.09 -38.77 42.62
C ASN A 19 3.84 -37.54 42.11
N TYR A 20 5.17 -37.57 42.12
CA TYR A 20 6.02 -36.50 41.59
C TYR A 20 5.93 -36.42 40.07
N GLU A 21 5.98 -37.55 39.36
CA GLU A 21 5.77 -37.59 37.91
C GLU A 21 4.40 -37.03 37.52
N THR A 22 3.36 -37.43 38.25
CA THR A 22 1.98 -36.99 37.98
C THR A 22 1.82 -35.49 38.25
N SER A 23 2.42 -34.97 39.34
CA SER A 23 2.35 -33.53 39.64
C SER A 23 3.17 -32.70 38.64
N THR A 24 4.34 -33.18 38.24
CA THR A 24 5.22 -32.51 37.27
C THR A 24 4.57 -32.48 35.89
N LYS A 25 3.94 -33.58 35.47
CA LYS A 25 3.19 -33.66 34.22
C LYS A 25 1.97 -32.73 34.25
N ALA A 26 1.21 -32.72 35.34
CA ALA A 26 0.07 -31.82 35.50
C ALA A 26 0.49 -30.33 35.53
N SER A 27 1.64 -30.00 36.12
CA SER A 27 2.21 -28.63 36.08
C SER A 27 2.61 -28.25 34.65
N SER A 28 3.32 -29.15 33.97
CA SER A 28 3.76 -28.94 32.59
C SER A 28 2.59 -28.78 31.63
N GLU A 29 1.53 -29.58 31.79
CA GLU A 29 0.30 -29.48 30.98
C GLU A 29 -0.43 -28.16 31.22
N ARG A 30 -0.47 -27.67 32.46
CA ARG A 30 -1.03 -26.35 32.79
C ARG A 30 -0.22 -25.22 32.17
N GLU A 31 1.09 -25.25 32.31
CA GLU A 31 1.99 -24.24 31.72
C GLU A 31 1.89 -24.23 30.18
N LEU A 32 1.83 -25.41 29.55
CA LEU A 32 1.59 -25.54 28.11
C LEU A 32 0.23 -24.99 27.69
N ALA A 33 -0.82 -25.24 28.49
CA ALA A 33 -2.16 -24.70 28.21
C ALA A 33 -2.17 -23.17 28.28
N THR A 34 -1.57 -22.59 29.32
CA THR A 34 -1.43 -21.13 29.46
C THR A 34 -0.62 -20.53 28.32
N PHE A 35 0.52 -21.15 27.97
CA PHE A 35 1.35 -20.68 26.87
C PHE A 35 0.62 -20.71 25.52
N LYS A 36 -0.13 -21.78 25.23
CA LYS A 36 -0.96 -21.87 24.02
C LYS A 36 -2.05 -20.80 23.98
N GLU A 37 -2.68 -20.53 25.12
CA GLU A 37 -3.71 -19.48 25.23
C GLU A 37 -3.13 -18.09 24.97
N ASP A 38 -1.98 -17.78 25.58
CA ASP A 38 -1.29 -16.50 25.40
C ASP A 38 -0.79 -16.32 23.96
N LEU A 39 -0.26 -17.37 23.35
CA LEU A 39 0.12 -17.38 21.94
C LEU A 39 -1.09 -17.13 21.03
N GLY A 40 -2.23 -17.76 21.33
CA GLY A 40 -3.49 -17.56 20.60
C GLY A 40 -3.97 -16.11 20.68
N LYS A 41 -3.97 -15.52 21.87
CA LYS A 41 -4.31 -14.09 22.09
C LYS A 41 -3.36 -13.16 21.35
N ALA A 42 -2.05 -13.43 21.39
CA ALA A 42 -1.06 -12.63 20.69
C ALA A 42 -1.24 -12.69 19.16
N THR A 43 -1.49 -13.89 18.62
CA THR A 43 -1.76 -14.13 17.19
C THR A 43 -3.04 -13.41 16.77
N GLN A 44 -4.12 -13.50 17.55
CA GLN A 44 -5.36 -12.81 17.26
C GLN A 44 -5.18 -11.28 17.27
N LYS A 45 -4.47 -10.74 18.27
CA LYS A 45 -4.15 -9.31 18.34
C LYS A 45 -3.31 -8.84 17.16
N TYR A 46 -2.36 -9.66 16.71
CA TYR A 46 -1.58 -9.40 15.50
C TYR A 46 -2.47 -9.40 14.25
N ASN A 47 -3.33 -10.40 14.07
CA ASN A 47 -4.23 -10.50 12.92
C ASN A 47 -5.21 -9.32 12.86
N VAL A 48 -5.79 -8.90 14.00
CA VAL A 48 -6.67 -7.72 14.06
C VAL A 48 -5.93 -6.44 13.68
N LYS A 49 -4.72 -6.23 14.21
CA LYS A 49 -3.90 -5.07 13.86
C LYS A 49 -3.55 -5.06 12.38
N THR A 50 -3.17 -6.22 11.85
CA THR A 50 -2.73 -6.35 10.45
C THR A 50 -3.92 -6.18 9.50
N SER A 51 -5.09 -6.74 9.83
CA SER A 51 -6.34 -6.53 9.09
C SER A 51 -6.71 -5.05 8.99
N GLY A 52 -6.57 -4.30 10.09
CA GLY A 52 -6.85 -2.85 10.09
C GLY A 52 -5.86 -2.03 9.25
N VAL A 53 -4.63 -2.52 9.06
CA VAL A 53 -3.67 -1.88 8.14
C VAL A 53 -4.06 -2.18 6.69
N TYR A 54 -4.34 -3.44 6.36
CA TYR A 54 -4.75 -3.82 4.99
C TYR A 54 -6.05 -3.14 4.56
N GLU A 55 -7.03 -3.00 5.45
CA GLU A 55 -8.28 -2.29 5.17
C GLU A 55 -8.01 -0.81 4.83
N LYS A 56 -7.14 -0.14 5.60
CA LYS A 56 -6.73 1.24 5.30
C LYS A 56 -5.97 1.35 3.99
N GLN A 57 -5.09 0.39 3.69
CA GLN A 57 -4.38 0.35 2.42
C GLN A 57 -5.34 0.19 1.23
N ALA A 58 -6.32 -0.72 1.33
CA ALA A 58 -7.32 -0.92 0.28
C ALA A 58 -8.17 0.34 0.03
N LEU A 59 -8.56 1.05 1.09
CA LEU A 59 -9.26 2.33 0.97
C LEU A 59 -8.39 3.39 0.27
N VAL A 60 -7.12 3.49 0.67
CA VAL A 60 -6.15 4.41 0.03
C VAL A 60 -5.95 4.07 -1.44
N PHE A 61 -5.80 2.79 -1.81
CA PHE A 61 -5.63 2.39 -3.21
C PHE A 61 -6.86 2.73 -4.05
N THR A 62 -8.05 2.52 -3.49
CA THR A 62 -9.32 2.86 -4.18
C THR A 62 -9.44 4.36 -4.40
N GLU A 63 -9.15 5.17 -3.38
CA GLU A 63 -9.19 6.64 -3.47
C GLU A 63 -8.15 7.17 -4.46
N LEU A 64 -6.92 6.68 -4.39
CA LEU A 64 -5.85 7.05 -5.34
C LEU A 64 -6.21 6.68 -6.77
N TYR A 65 -6.74 5.47 -6.98
CA TYR A 65 -7.15 5.03 -8.32
C TYR A 65 -8.23 5.94 -8.92
N SER A 66 -9.24 6.31 -8.13
CA SER A 66 -10.27 7.25 -8.58
C SER A 66 -9.65 8.59 -9.02
N GLN A 67 -8.78 9.16 -8.20
CA GLN A 67 -8.14 10.45 -8.50
C GLN A 67 -7.16 10.38 -9.67
N LEU A 68 -6.49 9.25 -9.87
CA LEU A 68 -5.62 9.00 -11.02
C LEU A 68 -6.43 8.95 -12.32
N SER A 69 -7.61 8.32 -12.29
CA SER A 69 -8.54 8.29 -13.43
C SER A 69 -9.04 9.70 -13.76
N ASP A 70 -9.39 10.49 -12.74
CA ASP A 70 -9.80 11.88 -12.95
C ASP A 70 -8.65 12.71 -13.54
N LEU A 71 -7.43 12.53 -13.02
CA LEU A 71 -6.25 13.22 -13.54
C LEU A 71 -6.03 12.94 -15.03
N GLU A 72 -6.10 11.67 -15.45
CA GLU A 72 -5.95 11.28 -16.86
C GLU A 72 -7.01 11.96 -17.74
N PHE A 73 -8.26 11.96 -17.29
CA PHE A 73 -9.35 12.61 -18.00
C PHE A 73 -9.11 14.12 -18.18
N TYR A 74 -8.90 14.85 -17.08
CA TYR A 74 -8.73 16.31 -17.13
C TYR A 74 -7.42 16.72 -17.83
N MET A 75 -6.37 15.92 -17.75
CA MET A 75 -5.17 16.12 -18.55
C MET A 75 -5.48 16.07 -20.05
N ASN A 76 -6.20 15.03 -20.49
CA ASN A 76 -6.59 14.89 -21.89
C ASN A 76 -7.49 16.03 -22.35
N VAL A 77 -8.41 16.50 -21.50
CA VAL A 77 -9.24 17.67 -21.79
C VAL A 77 -8.38 18.93 -21.91
N ALA A 78 -7.48 19.19 -20.96
CA ALA A 78 -6.62 20.37 -20.97
C ALA A 78 -5.68 20.41 -22.19
N ILE A 79 -5.11 19.27 -22.60
CA ILE A 79 -4.23 19.17 -23.77
C ILE A 79 -5.02 19.35 -25.08
N ASN A 80 -6.15 18.65 -25.24
CA ASN A 80 -6.81 18.59 -26.55
C ASN A 80 -7.81 19.73 -26.77
N GLN A 81 -8.36 20.30 -25.70
CA GLN A 81 -9.46 21.26 -25.77
C GLN A 81 -9.20 22.53 -24.97
N GLY A 82 -8.12 22.56 -24.20
CA GLY A 82 -7.77 23.66 -23.32
C GLY A 82 -6.86 24.70 -23.97
N SER A 83 -6.90 25.90 -23.43
CA SER A 83 -5.93 26.96 -23.64
C SER A 83 -5.31 27.37 -22.31
N PRO A 84 -4.05 27.84 -22.30
CA PRO A 84 -3.40 28.28 -21.07
C PRO A 84 -4.23 29.35 -20.34
N GLY A 85 -4.65 29.04 -19.11
CA GLY A 85 -5.43 29.96 -18.27
C GLY A 85 -6.95 29.87 -18.45
N ASP A 86 -7.46 28.90 -19.20
CA ASP A 86 -8.89 28.63 -19.28
C ASP A 86 -9.40 27.72 -18.13
N GLU A 87 -10.72 27.49 -18.12
CA GLU A 87 -11.38 26.66 -17.13
C GLU A 87 -10.84 25.23 -17.12
N LYS A 88 -10.66 24.61 -18.30
CA LYS A 88 -10.14 23.23 -18.43
C LYS A 88 -8.75 23.07 -17.83
N TYR A 89 -7.90 24.06 -18.04
CA TYR A 89 -6.57 24.09 -17.45
C TYR A 89 -6.62 24.24 -15.92
N THR A 90 -7.59 24.99 -15.42
CA THR A 90 -7.85 25.18 -13.98
C THR A 90 -8.42 23.92 -13.34
N GLU A 91 -9.31 23.21 -14.01
CA GLU A 91 -9.85 21.90 -13.58
C GLU A 91 -8.74 20.87 -13.45
N PHE A 92 -7.86 20.75 -14.47
CA PHE A 92 -6.68 19.90 -14.39
C PHE A 92 -5.82 20.23 -13.17
N LYS A 93 -5.50 21.52 -12.93
CA LYS A 93 -4.68 21.92 -11.79
C LYS A 93 -5.34 21.58 -10.45
N THR A 94 -6.65 21.75 -10.36
CA THR A 94 -7.42 21.39 -9.16
C THR A 94 -7.26 19.91 -8.85
N VAL A 95 -7.59 19.04 -9.81
CA VAL A 95 -7.49 17.59 -9.65
C VAL A 95 -6.04 17.14 -9.39
N TYR A 96 -5.07 17.74 -10.07
CA TYR A 96 -3.65 17.50 -9.83
C TYR A 96 -3.25 17.76 -8.37
N PHE A 97 -3.64 18.91 -7.80
CA PHE A 97 -3.29 19.26 -6.43
C PHE A 97 -4.06 18.45 -5.39
N GLU A 98 -5.30 18.05 -5.69
CA GLU A 98 -6.08 17.13 -4.86
C GLU A 98 -5.41 15.76 -4.78
N LEU A 99 -5.03 15.18 -5.93
CA LEU A 99 -4.27 13.92 -5.99
C LEU A 99 -2.95 14.03 -5.24
N LEU A 100 -2.18 15.09 -5.48
CA LEU A 100 -0.89 15.30 -4.82
C LEU A 100 -1.05 15.41 -3.30
N THR A 101 -2.14 16.00 -2.82
CA THR A 101 -2.47 16.08 -1.40
C THR A 101 -2.85 14.72 -0.84
N CYS A 102 -3.72 13.97 -1.52
CA CYS A 102 -4.13 12.63 -1.10
C CYS A 102 -2.94 11.67 -1.04
N TRP A 103 -2.15 11.60 -2.12
CA TRP A 103 -0.93 10.81 -2.20
C TRP A 103 0.00 11.14 -1.05
N ARG A 104 0.38 12.41 -0.86
CA ARG A 104 1.31 12.84 0.20
C ARG A 104 0.85 12.46 1.61
N ARG A 105 -0.45 12.58 1.89
CA ARG A 105 -1.03 12.24 3.20
C ARG A 105 -0.99 10.73 3.47
N ASN A 106 -1.05 9.92 2.42
CA ASN A 106 -1.15 8.47 2.53
C ASN A 106 0.15 7.72 2.22
N ARG A 107 1.26 8.40 1.88
CA ARG A 107 2.55 7.76 1.50
C ARG A 107 3.05 6.69 2.47
N LEU A 108 2.80 6.86 3.78
CA LEU A 108 3.20 5.87 4.80
C LEU A 108 2.55 4.49 4.58
N LEU A 109 1.36 4.47 3.99
CA LEU A 109 0.58 3.26 3.75
C LEU A 109 0.88 2.64 2.38
N LEU A 110 1.67 3.32 1.54
CA LEU A 110 1.95 2.86 0.18
C LEU A 110 3.22 2.00 0.15
N PRO A 111 3.17 0.86 -0.55
CA PRO A 111 4.36 0.16 -1.02
C PRO A 111 5.27 1.10 -1.84
N GLU A 112 6.58 0.89 -1.76
CA GLU A 112 7.59 1.77 -2.38
C GLU A 112 7.45 1.82 -3.91
N ASN A 113 7.15 0.69 -4.55
CA ASN A 113 6.88 0.61 -5.99
C ASN A 113 5.69 1.49 -6.39
N ILE A 114 4.58 1.43 -5.65
CA ILE A 114 3.41 2.28 -5.88
C ILE A 114 3.77 3.76 -5.68
N ASP A 115 4.51 4.10 -4.62
CA ASP A 115 4.93 5.49 -4.36
C ASP A 115 5.76 6.07 -5.51
N ILE A 116 6.69 5.28 -6.06
CA ILE A 116 7.51 5.67 -7.21
C ILE A 116 6.65 5.84 -8.47
N LEU A 117 5.73 4.93 -8.74
CA LEU A 117 4.84 4.99 -9.90
C LEU A 117 3.93 6.23 -9.84
N VAL A 118 3.27 6.48 -8.70
CA VAL A 118 2.43 7.68 -8.52
C VAL A 118 3.27 8.96 -8.67
N LYS A 119 4.46 9.01 -8.07
CA LYS A 119 5.36 10.15 -8.20
C LYS A 119 5.74 10.44 -9.65
N THR A 120 6.03 9.41 -10.42
CA THR A 120 6.42 9.52 -11.84
C THR A 120 5.25 9.99 -12.68
N LEU A 121 4.08 9.38 -12.49
CA LEU A 121 2.86 9.76 -13.22
C LEU A 121 2.47 11.21 -12.96
N VAL A 122 2.47 11.64 -11.70
CA VAL A 122 2.14 13.01 -11.31
C VAL A 122 3.12 14.01 -11.93
N HIS A 123 4.42 13.69 -11.92
CA HIS A 123 5.43 14.51 -12.58
C HIS A 123 5.18 14.63 -14.09
N ASP A 124 4.97 13.50 -14.77
CA ASP A 124 4.83 13.46 -16.22
C ASP A 124 3.53 14.14 -16.67
N ALA A 125 2.41 13.90 -15.96
CA ALA A 125 1.14 14.56 -16.23
C ALA A 125 1.23 16.09 -16.10
N PHE A 126 1.86 16.58 -15.03
CA PHE A 126 2.05 18.02 -14.83
C PHE A 126 2.83 18.66 -15.97
N TRP A 127 4.00 18.10 -16.29
CA TRP A 127 4.87 18.66 -17.31
C TRP A 127 4.33 18.46 -18.71
N SER A 128 3.56 17.41 -18.98
CA SER A 128 2.85 17.23 -20.24
C SER A 128 1.90 18.41 -20.50
N VAL A 129 1.05 18.73 -19.53
CA VAL A 129 0.09 19.86 -19.65
C VAL A 129 0.78 21.21 -19.71
N GLU A 130 1.78 21.45 -18.85
CA GLU A 130 2.54 22.72 -18.83
C GLU A 130 3.35 22.94 -20.12
N ASN A 131 4.01 21.91 -20.64
CA ASN A 131 4.76 22.00 -21.89
C ASN A 131 3.82 22.21 -23.07
N TYR A 132 2.67 21.53 -23.12
CA TYR A 132 1.68 21.74 -24.16
C TYR A 132 1.18 23.18 -24.16
N GLY A 133 0.78 23.70 -22.99
CA GLY A 133 0.34 25.08 -22.84
C GLY A 133 1.45 26.13 -23.08
N SER A 134 2.72 25.80 -22.80
CA SER A 134 3.85 26.63 -23.19
C SER A 134 4.01 26.67 -24.72
N GLY A 135 3.82 25.53 -25.38
CA GLY A 135 3.81 25.42 -26.84
C GLY A 135 2.75 26.32 -27.48
N GLU A 136 1.51 26.24 -27.00
CA GLU A 136 0.40 27.10 -27.47
C GLU A 136 0.72 28.60 -27.35
N ARG A 137 1.24 29.03 -26.19
CA ARG A 137 1.65 30.44 -25.99
C ARG A 137 2.72 30.89 -26.98
N ARG A 138 3.69 30.02 -27.29
CA ARG A 138 4.76 30.32 -28.25
C ARG A 138 4.25 30.41 -29.68
N PHE A 139 3.32 29.54 -30.06
CA PHE A 139 2.63 29.65 -31.34
C PHE A 139 1.90 30.99 -31.47
N MET A 140 1.20 31.43 -30.43
CA MET A 140 0.53 32.74 -30.42
C MET A 140 1.51 33.91 -30.52
N SER A 141 2.72 33.78 -29.98
CA SER A 141 3.76 34.81 -30.08
C SER A 141 4.61 34.74 -31.36
N GLY A 142 4.33 33.79 -32.27
CA GLY A 142 5.07 33.61 -33.52
C GLY A 142 6.40 32.83 -33.40
N ASP A 143 6.68 32.23 -32.25
CA ASP A 143 7.82 31.32 -32.05
C ASP A 143 7.42 29.87 -32.36
N PHE A 144 7.33 29.55 -33.65
CA PHE A 144 6.87 28.25 -34.14
C PHE A 144 7.84 27.11 -33.78
N ASP A 145 9.15 27.35 -33.83
CA ASP A 145 10.16 26.34 -33.52
C ASP A 145 10.15 25.99 -32.03
N GLY A 146 10.12 27.02 -31.16
CA GLY A 146 9.98 26.82 -29.72
C GLY A 146 8.64 26.19 -29.35
N GLY A 147 7.56 26.57 -30.04
CA GLY A 147 6.23 25.98 -29.88
C GLY A 147 6.20 24.49 -30.22
N THR A 148 6.78 24.12 -31.36
CA THR A 148 6.88 22.73 -31.82
C THR A 148 7.67 21.88 -30.85
N ARG A 149 8.86 22.33 -30.44
CA ARG A 149 9.68 21.61 -29.45
C ARG A 149 8.92 21.35 -28.15
N LYS A 150 8.20 22.36 -27.64
CA LYS A 150 7.43 22.23 -26.40
C LYS A 150 6.27 21.24 -26.52
N LYS A 151 5.58 21.21 -27.66
CA LYS A 151 4.54 20.19 -27.90
C LYS A 151 5.13 18.79 -28.04
N SER A 152 6.30 18.62 -28.66
CA SER A 152 7.00 17.33 -28.71
C SER A 152 7.36 16.82 -27.31
N GLU A 153 7.95 17.66 -26.46
CA GLU A 153 8.24 17.31 -25.05
C GLU A 153 6.98 16.90 -24.28
N ALA A 154 5.85 17.56 -24.54
CA ALA A 154 4.57 17.20 -23.92
C ALA A 154 4.05 15.83 -24.36
N LEU A 155 4.19 15.49 -25.64
CA LEU A 155 3.74 14.22 -26.20
C LEU A 155 4.60 13.05 -25.71
N GLU A 156 5.93 13.23 -25.63
CA GLU A 156 6.83 12.22 -25.06
C GLU A 156 6.44 11.87 -23.61
N LEU A 157 6.13 12.88 -22.79
CA LEU A 157 5.65 12.67 -21.42
C LEU A 157 4.25 12.04 -21.39
N LYS A 158 3.40 12.33 -22.37
CA LYS A 158 2.04 11.77 -22.44
C LYS A 158 2.06 10.26 -22.70
N GLU A 159 3.06 9.76 -23.41
CA GLU A 159 3.19 8.34 -23.77
C GLU A 159 3.45 7.43 -22.55
N SER A 160 4.12 7.94 -21.51
CA SER A 160 4.40 7.15 -20.30
C SER A 160 3.16 6.94 -19.44
N ILE A 161 2.20 7.86 -19.48
CA ILE A 161 1.09 7.93 -18.51
C ILE A 161 0.17 6.71 -18.56
N PRO A 162 -0.32 6.25 -19.73
CA PRO A 162 -1.15 5.04 -19.80
C PRO A 162 -0.40 3.80 -19.31
N GLN A 163 0.90 3.71 -19.57
CA GLN A 163 1.74 2.58 -19.16
C GLN A 163 1.89 2.54 -17.64
N ILE A 164 2.10 3.71 -17.01
CA ILE A 164 2.20 3.82 -15.56
C ILE A 164 0.84 3.54 -14.91
N LEU A 165 -0.28 3.99 -15.50
CA LEU A 165 -1.63 3.69 -15.02
C LEU A 165 -1.94 2.19 -15.07
N GLU A 166 -1.55 1.51 -16.14
CA GLU A 166 -1.72 0.05 -16.25
C GLU A 166 -0.90 -0.69 -15.18
N GLN A 167 0.35 -0.27 -14.97
CA GLN A 167 1.19 -0.80 -13.89
C GLN A 167 0.57 -0.56 -12.51
N LEU A 168 0.13 0.67 -12.22
CA LEU A 168 -0.55 1.01 -10.97
C LEU A 168 -1.81 0.18 -10.77
N THR A 169 -2.59 -0.04 -11.82
CA THR A 169 -3.79 -0.88 -11.77
C THR A 169 -3.44 -2.32 -11.39
N SER A 170 -2.41 -2.89 -12.00
CA SER A 170 -1.93 -4.23 -11.68
C SER A 170 -1.45 -4.33 -10.22
N GLU A 171 -0.68 -3.35 -9.77
CA GLU A 171 -0.15 -3.29 -8.40
C GLU A 171 -1.27 -3.13 -7.37
N PHE A 172 -2.25 -2.25 -7.62
CA PHE A 172 -3.40 -2.13 -6.74
C PHE A 172 -4.20 -3.43 -6.66
N ARG A 173 -4.43 -4.10 -7.79
CA ARG A 173 -5.14 -5.39 -7.83
C ARG A 173 -4.39 -6.49 -7.08
N PHE A 174 -3.07 -6.54 -7.21
CA PHE A 174 -2.22 -7.46 -6.44
C PHE A 174 -2.34 -7.20 -4.94
N HIS A 175 -2.18 -5.95 -4.51
CA HIS A 175 -2.18 -5.61 -3.09
C HIS A 175 -3.56 -5.72 -2.41
N ILE A 176 -4.67 -5.59 -3.14
CA ILE A 176 -6.02 -5.84 -2.61
C ILE A 176 -6.49 -7.31 -2.77
N GLY A 177 -5.64 -8.19 -3.30
CA GLY A 177 -5.93 -9.63 -3.42
C GLY A 177 -6.87 -10.01 -4.56
N VAL A 178 -6.93 -9.21 -5.64
CA VAL A 178 -7.71 -9.52 -6.85
C VAL A 178 -6.92 -10.38 -7.85
N THR A 179 -5.59 -10.34 -7.80
CA THR A 179 -4.68 -11.11 -8.67
C THR A 179 -3.58 -11.78 -7.85
N GLU A 180 -3.21 -13.02 -8.22
CA GLU A 180 -2.11 -13.80 -7.63
C GLU A 180 -0.74 -13.44 -8.22
#